data_AF-A0A2N9VVH9-F1
#
_entry.id   AF-A0A2N9VVH9-F1
#
_cell.length_a   1.000
_cell.length_b   1.000
_cell.length_c   1.000
_cell.angle_alpha   90.00
_cell.angle_beta   90.00
_cell.angle_gamma   90.00
#
_symmetry.space_group_name_H-M   'P 1'
#
loop_
_entity.id
_entity.type
_entity.pdbx_description
1 polymer ?
#
loop_
_entity_poly.entity_id
_entity_poly.type
_entity_poly.pdbx_seq_one_letter_code
_entity_poly.pdbx_strand_id
1 'polypeptide(L)' 'AAMLDMNLNGKNSRAVADALAAHGVPFVFSTGNSVHDVWDGYTGHAVLRKPFSNDDLVDMLTRLLSSNGVAIPGIS' A
#
# COMPACT_ATOMS: atom_id res chain seq x y z
N ALA A 1 -6.08 4.42 6.07
CA ALA A 1 -5.13 3.84 5.10
C ALA A 1 -3.71 4.28 5.47
N ALA A 2 -2.70 3.48 5.17
CA ALA A 2 -1.30 3.77 5.48
C ALA A 2 -0.40 3.59 4.25
N MET A 3 0.76 4.27 4.24
CA MET A 3 1.83 4.02 3.27
C MET A 3 3.03 3.44 4.01
N LEU A 4 3.58 2.33 3.52
CA LEU A 4 4.67 1.61 4.14
C LEU A 4 5.88 1.53 3.23
N ASP A 5 7.01 2.11 3.65
CA ASP A 5 8.26 1.94 2.92
C ASP A 5 8.81 0.51 3.09
N MET A 6 9.11 -0.18 1.99
CA MET A 6 9.59 -1.57 2.02
C MET A 6 11.00 -1.72 2.59
N ASN A 7 11.85 -0.69 2.45
CA ASN A 7 13.26 -0.75 2.80
C ASN A 7 13.66 0.40 3.73
N LEU A 8 13.53 0.17 5.03
CA LEU A 8 14.06 1.07 6.05
C LEU A 8 15.54 0.75 6.28
N ASN A 9 16.41 1.29 5.43
CA ASN A 9 17.87 1.25 5.60
C ASN A 9 18.43 -0.18 5.81
N GLY A 10 17.93 -1.15 5.04
CA GLY A 10 18.34 -2.56 5.11
C GLY A 10 17.51 -3.44 6.05
N LYS A 11 16.53 -2.87 6.78
CA LYS A 11 15.52 -3.62 7.52
C LYS A 11 14.22 -3.63 6.73
N ASN A 12 13.69 -4.83 6.50
CA ASN A 12 12.39 -4.99 5.87
C ASN A 12 11.28 -4.58 6.84
N SER A 13 10.30 -3.81 6.35
CA SER A 13 9.16 -3.37 7.18
C SER A 13 8.08 -4.44 7.32
N ARG A 14 8.43 -5.72 7.19
CA ARG A 14 7.47 -6.82 7.10
C ARG A 14 6.63 -6.97 8.35
N ALA A 15 7.24 -6.84 9.53
CA ALA A 15 6.50 -6.87 10.79
C ALA A 15 5.43 -5.76 10.89
N VAL A 16 5.68 -4.60 10.26
CA VAL A 16 4.71 -3.50 10.21
C VAL A 16 3.57 -3.83 9.25
N ALA A 17 3.88 -4.43 8.09
CA ALA A 17 2.85 -4.92 7.16
C ALA A 17 1.96 -5.98 7.82
N ASP A 18 2.53 -6.89 8.61
CA ASP A 18 1.82 -7.93 9.36
C ASP A 18 0.87 -7.30 10.39
N ALA A 19 1.38 -6.33 11.17
CA ALA A 19 0.56 -5.60 12.13
C ALA A 19 -0.60 -4.84 11.46
N LEU A 20 -0.33 -4.12 10.36
CA LEU A 20 -1.37 -3.40 9.62
C LEU A 20 -2.44 -4.35 9.08
N ALA A 21 -2.04 -5.50 8.53
CA ALA A 21 -2.96 -6.53 8.05
C ALA A 21 -3.80 -7.12 9.20
N ALA A 22 -3.18 -7.45 10.33
CA ALA A 22 -3.87 -7.95 11.52
C ALA A 22 -4.89 -6.95 12.09
N HIS A 23 -4.63 -5.64 11.94
CA HIS A 23 -5.54 -4.57 12.35
C HIS A 23 -6.58 -4.19 11.28
N GLY A 24 -6.60 -4.87 10.13
CA GLY A 24 -7.53 -4.55 9.03
C GLY A 24 -7.32 -3.16 8.43
N VAL A 25 -6.10 -2.61 8.56
CA VAL A 25 -5.77 -1.30 8.00
C VAL A 25 -5.36 -1.50 6.55
N PRO A 26 -6.00 -0.85 5.57
CA PRO A 26 -5.56 -0.91 4.18
C PRO A 26 -4.26 -0.11 4.01
N PHE A 27 -3.27 -0.67 3.30
CA PHE A 27 -1.99 -0.01 3.08
C PHE A 27 -1.40 -0.25 1.69
N VAL A 28 -0.58 0.70 1.26
CA VAL A 28 0.20 0.67 0.01
C VAL A 28 1.68 0.59 0.36
N PHE A 29 2.44 -0.22 -0.37
CA PHE A 29 3.89 -0.26 -0.22
C PHE A 29 4.55 0.85 -1.04
N SER A 30 5.62 1.44 -0.52
CA SER A 30 6.46 2.38 -1.24
C SER A 30 7.85 1.77 -1.42
N THR A 31 8.34 1.71 -2.65
CA THR A 31 9.68 1.15 -2.95
C THR A 31 10.42 1.99 -3.97
N GLY A 32 11.71 2.22 -3.72
CA GLY A 32 12.64 2.81 -4.71
C GLY A 32 13.39 1.77 -5.55
N ASN A 33 13.27 0.49 -5.21
CA ASN A 33 13.90 -0.62 -5.92
C ASN A 33 12.85 -1.43 -6.70
N SER A 34 13.30 -2.41 -7.49
CA SER A 34 12.45 -3.26 -8.31
C SER A 34 11.33 -3.93 -7.51
N VAL A 35 10.11 -3.90 -8.06
CA VAL A 35 8.87 -4.51 -7.52
C VAL A 35 8.90 -6.05 -7.44
N HIS A 36 9.99 -6.68 -7.87
CA HIS A 36 10.19 -8.13 -7.71
C HIS A 36 10.35 -8.57 -6.24
N ASP A 37 10.51 -7.61 -5.32
CA ASP A 37 10.69 -7.84 -3.88
C ASP A 37 9.38 -7.75 -3.07
N VAL A 38 8.20 -7.77 -3.72
CA VAL A 38 6.95 -7.91 -2.96
C VAL A 38 6.99 -9.26 -2.24
N TRP A 39 7.02 -9.20 -0.92
CA TRP A 39 7.13 -10.37 -0.05
C TRP A 39 6.01 -11.38 -0.32
N ASP A 40 6.36 -12.66 -0.29
CA ASP A 40 5.40 -13.77 -0.34
C ASP A 40 4.30 -13.58 0.72
N GLY A 41 3.04 -13.58 0.28
CA GLY A 41 1.86 -13.25 1.12
C GLY A 41 1.28 -11.85 0.92
N TYR A 42 2.00 -10.94 0.23
CA TYR A 42 1.49 -9.62 -0.15
C TYR A 42 1.35 -9.44 -1.66
N THR A 43 1.44 -10.54 -2.42
CA THR A 43 1.24 -10.56 -3.87
C THR A 43 -0.19 -10.11 -4.19
N GLY A 44 -0.33 -8.88 -4.71
CA GLY A 44 -1.62 -8.25 -5.00
C GLY A 44 -1.90 -6.96 -4.20
N HIS A 45 -1.06 -6.61 -3.22
CA HIS A 45 -1.14 -5.29 -2.57
C HIS A 45 -0.69 -4.18 -3.51
N ALA A 46 -1.27 -2.99 -3.34
CA ALA A 46 -0.86 -1.81 -4.08
C ALA A 46 0.60 -1.46 -3.76
N VAL A 47 1.38 -1.16 -4.80
CA VAL A 47 2.77 -0.72 -4.69
C VAL A 47 2.94 0.59 -5.44
N LEU A 48 3.46 1.60 -4.76
CA LEU A 48 3.81 2.90 -5.29
C LEU A 48 5.34 2.99 -5.45
N ARG A 49 5.79 3.04 -6.70
CA ARG A 49 7.22 3.06 -7.04
C ARG A 49 7.76 4.48 -6.99
N LYS A 50 8.90 4.68 -6.34
CA LYS A 50 9.63 5.95 -6.35
C LYS A 50 10.42 6.13 -7.68
N PRO A 51 10.50 7.36 -8.22
CA PRO A 51 9.78 8.55 -7.77
C PRO A 51 8.29 8.51 -8.18
N PHE A 52 7.42 9.02 -7.31
CA PHE A 52 5.99 9.21 -7.55
C PHE A 52 5.60 10.65 -7.23
N SER A 53 4.50 11.13 -7.81
CA SER A 53 4.00 12.48 -7.56
C SER A 53 3.06 12.51 -6.36
N ASN A 54 2.79 13.71 -5.82
CA ASN A 54 1.76 13.88 -4.79
C ASN A 54 0.38 13.43 -5.27
N ASP A 55 0.08 13.61 -6.57
CA ASP A 55 -1.18 13.19 -7.18
C ASP A 55 -1.33 11.66 -7.18
N ASP A 56 -0.28 10.92 -7.60
CA ASP A 56 -0.24 9.45 -7.54
C ASP A 56 -0.45 8.93 -6.11
N LEU A 57 0.14 9.61 -5.12
CA LEU A 57 -0.03 9.27 -3.71
C LEU A 57 -1.47 9.48 -3.24
N VAL A 58 -2.07 10.61 -3.59
CA VAL A 58 -3.46 10.96 -3.21
C VAL A 58 -4.46 10.01 -3.88
N ASP A 59 -4.32 9.71 -5.17
CA ASP A 59 -5.17 8.74 -5.88
C ASP A 59 -5.09 7.36 -5.21
N MET A 60 -3.89 6.86 -4.91
CA MET A 60 -3.72 5.56 -4.25
C MET A 60 -4.33 5.52 -2.85
N LEU A 61 -4.08 6.52 -2.01
CA LEU A 61 -4.68 6.59 -0.68
C LEU A 61 -6.21 6.71 -0.76
N THR A 62 -6.72 7.49 -1.71
CA THR A 62 -8.17 7.62 -1.96
C THR A 62 -8.75 6.26 -2.34
N ARG A 63 -8.15 5.52 -3.27
CA ARG A 63 -8.58 4.16 -3.66
C ARG A 63 -8.58 3.20 -2.48
N LEU A 64 -7.53 3.22 -1.64
CA LEU A 64 -7.45 2.37 -0.45
C LEU A 64 -8.53 2.68 0.59
N LEU A 65 -8.87 3.96 0.78
CA LEU A 65 -9.93 4.38 1.69
C LEU A 65 -11.32 4.05 1.12
N SER A 66 -11.51 4.23 -0.19
CA SER A 66 -12.75 3.87 -0.89
C SER A 66 -12.98 2.37 -0.97
N SER A 67 -11.92 1.55 -1.02
CA SER A 67 -12.03 0.08 -1.03
C SER A 67 -12.29 -0.50 0.37
N ASN A 68 -12.07 0.28 1.43
CA ASN A 68 -12.35 -0.08 2.82
C ASN A 68 -13.74 0.41 3.30
N GLY A 69 -14.45 1.12 2.42
CA GLY A 69 -15.88 1.38 2.53
C GLY A 69 -16.61 0.50 1.54
N VAL A 70 -17.66 -0.16 2.02
CA VAL A 70 -18.86 -0.58 1.28
C VAL A 70 -18.87 -0.16 -0.20
N ALA A 71 -19.12 -1.15 -1.07
CA ALA A 71 -19.53 -0.93 -2.46
C ALA A 71 -20.45 0.29 -2.55
N ILE A 72 -20.12 1.26 -3.41
CA ILE A 72 -21.06 2.31 -3.79
C ILE A 72 -21.88 1.81 -4.99
N PRO A 73 -23.06 1.17 -4.80
CA PRO A 73 -24.00 1.07 -5.88
C PRO A 73 -24.59 2.47 -6.09
N GLY A 74 -24.27 3.08 -7.23
CA GLY A 74 -24.85 4.34 -7.64
C GLY A 74 -23.82 5.46 -7.76
N ILE A 75 -23.08 5.44 -8.86
CA ILE A 75 -22.98 6.65 -9.68
C ILE A 75 -23.57 6.29 -11.04
N SER A 76 -24.62 7.04 -11.40
CA SER A 76 -25.33 6.94 -12.68
C SER A 76 -24.43 7.29 -13.86
#